data_AF-A0AAV3USF3-F1
#
_entry.id   AF-A0AAV3USF3-F1
#
_cell.length_a   1.000
_cell.length_b   1.000
_cell.length_c   1.000
_cell.angle_alpha   90.00
_cell.angle_beta   90.00
_cell.angle_gamma   90.00
#
_symmetry.space_group_name_H-M   'P 1'
#
loop_
_entity.id
_entity.type
_entity.pdbx_description
1 polymer ?
#
loop_
_entity_poly.entity_id
_entity_poly.type
_entity_poly.pdbx_seq_one_letter_code
_entity_poly.pdbx_strand_id
1 'polypeptide(L)'
;MNGNIYSPFELYVSSSIFTDSGNITLGANSVVAGSISTHKGKVLLDSVTVAGDIKSQYGDISLSGNTLIYGDVVLGYPNALSHCHEGDACHVQLTNTLPRVHIGENVRILGTLVINGLATLEIDNSASLLQIHFNTESLEYAQ
;
A
#
# COMPACT_ATOMS: atom_id res chain seq x y z
N MET A 1 2.47 5.20 -16.27
CA MET A 1 3.01 4.10 -17.10
C MET A 1 2.25 2.82 -16.77
N ASN A 2 2.00 1.95 -17.76
CA ASN A 2 1.30 0.67 -17.57
C ASN A 2 2.25 -0.54 -17.49
N GLY A 3 3.56 -0.30 -17.60
CA GLY A 3 4.59 -1.33 -17.52
C GLY A 3 4.94 -1.68 -16.07
N ASN A 4 5.31 -2.95 -15.86
CA ASN A 4 5.85 -3.40 -14.58
C ASN A 4 7.26 -2.83 -14.37
N ILE A 5 7.58 -2.52 -13.13
CA ILE A 5 8.94 -2.17 -12.69
C ILE A 5 9.43 -3.34 -11.85
N TYR A 6 10.50 -3.97 -12.30
CA TYR A 6 11.08 -5.14 -11.67
C TYR A 6 12.58 -4.97 -11.53
N SER A 7 13.09 -5.06 -10.31
CA SER A 7 14.51 -5.22 -10.03
C SER A 7 14.70 -6.20 -8.88
N PRO A 8 15.33 -7.36 -9.09
CA PRO A 8 15.50 -8.35 -8.03
C PRO A 8 16.56 -7.97 -6.99
N PHE A 9 17.44 -7.02 -7.32
CA PHE A 9 18.45 -6.48 -6.42
C PHE A 9 18.93 -5.10 -6.90
N GLU A 10 19.51 -4.31 -6.00
CA GLU A 10 20.33 -3.12 -6.27
C GLU A 10 19.77 -2.11 -7.29
N LEU A 11 18.51 -1.69 -7.13
CA LEU A 11 17.99 -0.52 -7.84
C LEU A 11 18.19 0.75 -7.02
N TYR A 12 18.79 1.79 -7.60
CA TYR A 12 18.80 3.14 -7.02
C TYR A 12 17.88 4.07 -7.81
N VAL A 13 16.86 4.61 -7.14
CA VAL A 13 15.96 5.63 -7.70
C VAL A 13 16.17 6.92 -6.92
N SER A 14 16.66 7.96 -7.59
CA SER A 14 16.95 9.27 -6.98
C SER A 14 15.72 10.12 -6.66
N SER A 15 14.54 9.69 -7.11
CA SER A 15 13.25 10.36 -6.91
C SER A 15 12.18 9.30 -6.64
N SER A 16 11.00 9.43 -7.24
CA SER A 16 9.85 8.56 -6.99
C SER A 16 9.60 7.56 -8.11
N ILE A 17 8.92 6.47 -7.76
CA ILE A 17 8.38 5.47 -8.69
C ILE A 17 6.87 5.66 -8.78
N PHE A 18 6.34 5.74 -10.00
CA PHE A 18 4.91 5.81 -10.26
C PHE A 18 4.47 4.87 -11.38
N THR A 19 3.47 4.04 -11.11
CA THR A 19 2.74 3.27 -12.12
C THR A 19 1.24 3.52 -11.98
N ASP A 20 0.47 3.32 -13.05
CA ASP A 20 -0.99 3.28 -12.92
C ASP A 20 -1.41 1.84 -12.60
N SER A 21 -1.21 0.93 -13.55
CA SER A 21 -1.64 -0.47 -13.41
C SER A 21 -0.49 -1.49 -13.36
N GLY A 22 0.76 -1.03 -13.47
CA GLY A 22 1.95 -1.89 -13.44
C GLY A 22 2.37 -2.27 -12.02
N ASN A 23 2.80 -3.51 -11.83
CA ASN A 23 3.36 -3.96 -10.56
C ASN A 23 4.75 -3.35 -10.34
N ILE A 24 5.08 -3.08 -9.08
CA ILE A 24 6.37 -2.61 -8.63
C ILE A 24 6.95 -3.69 -7.74
N THR A 25 8.05 -4.30 -8.17
CA THR A 25 8.73 -5.36 -7.43
C THR A 25 10.21 -5.04 -7.32
N LEU A 26 10.65 -4.72 -6.11
CA LEU A 26 12.03 -4.38 -5.80
C LEU A 26 12.58 -5.35 -4.74
N GLY A 27 13.74 -5.92 -5.01
CA GLY A 27 14.44 -6.80 -4.09
C GLY A 27 15.63 -6.13 -3.41
N ALA A 28 16.44 -6.98 -2.77
CA ALA A 28 17.40 -6.57 -1.76
C ALA A 28 18.35 -5.43 -2.19
N ASN A 29 18.70 -4.59 -1.22
CA ASN A 29 19.62 -3.45 -1.36
C ASN A 29 19.13 -2.35 -2.32
N SER A 30 17.87 -2.42 -2.77
CA SER A 30 17.29 -1.32 -3.53
C SER A 30 16.97 -0.14 -2.62
N VAL A 31 17.12 1.07 -3.16
CA VAL A 31 16.87 2.33 -2.47
C VAL A 31 16.03 3.24 -3.36
N VAL A 32 14.94 3.75 -2.81
CA VAL A 32 14.10 4.78 -3.44
C VAL A 32 14.16 6.03 -2.57
N ALA A 33 14.78 7.09 -3.08
CA ALA A 33 14.96 8.35 -2.35
C ALA A 33 13.68 9.19 -2.24
N GLY A 34 12.67 8.89 -3.07
CA GLY A 34 11.33 9.47 -3.00
C GLY A 34 10.29 8.45 -2.55
N SER A 35 9.09 8.57 -3.13
CA SER A 35 7.94 7.73 -2.83
C SER A 35 7.72 6.65 -3.87
N ILE A 36 6.96 5.63 -3.50
CA ILE A 36 6.44 4.61 -4.41
C ILE A 36 4.93 4.77 -4.47
N SER A 37 4.34 4.85 -5.67
CA SER A 37 2.90 4.99 -5.81
C SER A 37 2.35 4.20 -6.99
N THR A 38 1.20 3.57 -6.79
CA THR A 38 0.47 2.85 -7.82
C THR A 38 -1.04 2.96 -7.62
N HIS A 39 -1.79 2.92 -8.72
CA HIS A 39 -3.24 2.97 -8.68
C HIS A 39 -3.82 1.56 -8.50
N LYS A 40 -3.43 0.60 -9.35
CA LYS A 40 -3.97 -0.78 -9.36
C LYS A 40 -2.90 -1.86 -9.28
N GLY A 41 -1.64 -1.51 -9.51
CA GLY A 41 -0.54 -2.46 -9.45
C GLY A 41 -0.20 -2.86 -8.02
N LYS A 42 0.42 -4.02 -7.85
CA LYS A 42 0.92 -4.47 -6.55
C LYS A 42 2.26 -3.82 -6.25
N VAL A 43 2.54 -3.61 -4.96
CA VAL A 43 3.85 -3.20 -4.45
C VAL A 43 4.44 -4.35 -3.65
N LEU A 44 5.55 -4.91 -4.12
CA LEU A 44 6.27 -6.01 -3.47
C LEU A 44 7.71 -5.57 -3.21
N LEU A 45 8.08 -5.39 -1.95
CA LEU A 45 9.41 -4.94 -1.55
C LEU A 45 10.05 -5.95 -0.60
N ASP A 46 11.25 -6.42 -0.94
CA ASP A 46 12.05 -7.30 -0.08
C ASP A 46 13.41 -6.67 0.24
N SER A 47 13.65 -6.37 1.52
CA SER A 47 14.89 -5.74 1.99
C SER A 47 15.23 -4.43 1.26
N VAL A 48 14.24 -3.55 1.11
CA VAL A 48 14.33 -2.26 0.39
C VAL A 48 14.29 -1.08 1.36
N THR A 49 14.99 0.01 1.05
CA THR A 49 14.83 1.28 1.77
C THR A 49 14.04 2.28 0.93
N VAL A 50 12.98 2.86 1.50
CA VAL A 50 12.17 3.92 0.86
C VAL A 50 12.17 5.14 1.78
N ALA A 51 12.65 6.26 1.29
CA ALA A 51 12.76 7.50 2.08
C ALA A 51 11.43 8.26 2.17
N GLY A 52 10.53 8.09 1.20
CA GLY A 52 9.18 8.67 1.22
C GLY A 52 8.10 7.65 1.53
N ASP A 53 6.87 8.02 1.16
CA ASP A 53 5.68 7.18 1.35
C ASP A 53 5.59 6.02 0.34
N ILE A 54 4.82 5.00 0.72
CA ILE A 54 4.27 3.99 -0.19
C ILE A 54 2.76 4.19 -0.26
N LYS A 55 2.22 4.32 -1.48
CA LYS A 55 0.78 4.52 -1.70
C LYS A 55 0.25 3.54 -2.74
N SER A 56 -0.79 2.79 -2.40
CA SER A 56 -1.54 1.95 -3.34
C SER A 56 -3.03 2.18 -3.19
N GLN A 57 -3.73 2.46 -4.28
CA GLN A 57 -5.16 2.72 -4.22
C GLN A 57 -6.00 1.43 -4.25
N TYR A 58 -5.65 0.46 -5.10
CA TYR A 58 -6.38 -0.80 -5.24
C TYR A 58 -5.49 -2.04 -5.25
N GLY A 59 -4.17 -1.88 -5.29
CA GLY A 59 -3.23 -2.99 -5.34
C GLY A 59 -2.73 -3.41 -3.96
N ASP A 60 -2.37 -4.68 -3.84
CA ASP A 60 -1.76 -5.21 -2.63
C ASP A 60 -0.42 -4.52 -2.32
N ILE A 61 -0.11 -4.39 -1.03
CA ILE A 61 1.20 -3.98 -0.53
C ILE A 61 1.77 -5.14 0.28
N SER A 62 2.93 -5.66 -0.11
CA SER A 62 3.67 -6.67 0.64
C SER A 62 5.09 -6.20 0.87
N LEU A 63 5.44 -6.07 2.14
CA LEU A 63 6.76 -5.65 2.61
C LEU A 63 7.39 -6.81 3.36
N SER A 64 8.60 -7.22 2.97
CA SER A 64 9.32 -8.34 3.58
C SER A 64 10.80 -8.04 3.77
N GLY A 65 11.51 -8.99 4.39
CA GLY A 65 12.93 -8.86 4.69
C GLY A 65 13.23 -7.65 5.58
N ASN A 66 14.42 -7.06 5.43
CA ASN A 66 14.87 -5.91 6.21
C ASN A 66 14.36 -4.56 5.67
N THR A 67 13.13 -4.53 5.14
CA THR A 67 12.56 -3.33 4.51
C THR A 67 12.39 -2.20 5.52
N LEU A 68 12.83 -0.99 5.15
CA LEU A 68 12.73 0.21 5.97
C LEU A 68 12.02 1.32 5.21
N ILE A 69 10.90 1.78 5.76
CA ILE A 69 10.10 2.87 5.21
C ILE A 69 10.16 4.06 6.17
N TYR A 70 10.65 5.19 5.69
CA TYR A 70 10.73 6.42 6.49
C TYR A 70 9.41 7.19 6.51
N GLY A 71 8.62 7.11 5.43
CA GLY A 71 7.31 7.75 5.33
C GLY A 71 6.14 6.84 5.74
N ASP A 72 4.96 7.22 5.29
CA ASP A 72 3.72 6.49 5.55
C ASP A 72 3.51 5.35 4.55
N VAL A 73 2.77 4.32 4.96
CA VAL A 73 2.25 3.29 4.06
C VAL A 73 0.75 3.43 4.00
N VAL A 74 0.22 3.79 2.83
CA VAL A 74 -1.19 4.12 2.64
C VAL A 74 -1.83 3.17 1.64
N LEU A 75 -2.87 2.47 2.09
CA LEU A 75 -3.73 1.66 1.22
C LEU A 75 -5.11 2.32 1.08
N GLY A 76 -5.64 2.33 -0.13
CA GLY A 76 -7.00 2.75 -0.41
C GLY A 76 -7.16 4.26 -0.59
N TYR A 77 -8.32 4.66 -1.11
CA TYR A 77 -8.73 6.06 -1.15
C TYR A 77 -9.38 6.46 0.17
N PRO A 78 -9.12 7.65 0.72
CA PRO A 78 -10.09 8.24 1.64
C PRO A 78 -11.44 8.24 0.91
N ASN A 79 -12.52 7.86 1.58
CA ASN A 79 -13.88 8.02 1.02
C ASN A 79 -14.21 7.05 -0.14
N ALA A 80 -13.67 5.82 -0.16
CA ALA A 80 -14.00 4.82 -1.18
C ALA A 80 -15.51 4.45 -1.28
N LEU A 81 -16.31 4.84 -0.28
CA LEU A 81 -17.77 4.68 -0.27
C LEU A 81 -18.52 5.93 -0.77
N SER A 82 -17.85 7.07 -0.96
CA SER A 82 -18.49 8.37 -1.21
C SER A 82 -18.80 8.65 -2.68
N HIS A 83 -18.65 7.66 -3.57
CA HIS A 83 -19.21 7.70 -4.92
C HIS A 83 -20.62 7.08 -5.01
N CYS A 84 -21.26 6.81 -3.87
CA CYS A 84 -22.63 6.33 -3.83
C CYS A 84 -23.57 7.53 -3.80
N HIS A 85 -24.12 7.89 -4.98
CA HIS A 85 -25.23 8.84 -5.04
C HIS A 85 -26.46 8.20 -4.41
N GLU A 86 -27.21 8.99 -3.64
CA GLU A 86 -28.47 8.58 -3.04
C GLU A 86 -29.43 8.11 -4.15
N GLY A 87 -29.78 6.81 -4.16
CA GLY A 87 -30.65 6.19 -5.16
C GLY A 87 -29.96 5.34 -6.24
N ASP A 88 -28.63 5.41 -6.36
CA ASP A 88 -27.87 4.45 -7.17
C ASP A 88 -27.42 3.27 -6.30
N ALA A 89 -27.57 2.04 -6.80
CA ALA A 89 -26.94 0.89 -6.17
C ALA A 89 -25.45 1.19 -6.05
N CYS A 90 -24.91 1.14 -4.82
CA CYS A 90 -23.53 1.49 -4.54
C CYS A 90 -22.61 0.57 -5.37
N HIS A 91 -22.24 1.00 -6.57
CA HIS A 91 -21.26 0.33 -7.42
C HIS A 91 -19.89 0.70 -6.87
N VAL A 92 -19.63 0.40 -5.60
CA VAL A 92 -18.29 0.01 -5.22
C VAL A 92 -18.04 -1.20 -6.10
N GLN A 93 -17.31 -1.01 -7.20
CA GLN A 93 -16.57 -2.10 -7.78
C GLN A 93 -15.53 -2.49 -6.74
N LEU A 94 -16.03 -3.16 -5.69
CA LEU A 94 -15.31 -4.20 -5.02
C LEU A 94 -14.96 -5.11 -6.19
N THR A 95 -13.76 -4.91 -6.75
CA THR A 95 -13.06 -6.04 -7.32
C THR A 95 -13.24 -7.14 -6.27
N ASN A 96 -13.78 -8.31 -6.63
CA ASN A 96 -14.31 -9.35 -5.71
C ASN A 96 -13.34 -9.83 -4.60
N THR A 97 -12.17 -9.22 -4.48
CA THR A 97 -11.13 -9.43 -3.49
C THR A 97 -10.74 -8.10 -2.85
N LEU A 98 -10.84 -8.01 -1.54
CA LEU A 98 -10.29 -6.90 -0.75
C LEU A 98 -8.78 -6.81 -0.96
N PRO A 99 -8.20 -5.61 -1.07
CA PRO A 99 -6.74 -5.46 -1.15
C PRO A 99 -6.09 -5.96 0.13
N ARG A 100 -4.88 -6.50 0.00
CA ARG A 100 -4.11 -7.05 1.12
C ARG A 100 -2.91 -6.17 1.45
N VAL A 101 -2.68 -5.98 2.74
CA VAL A 101 -1.42 -5.45 3.27
C VAL A 101 -0.75 -6.55 4.08
N HIS A 102 0.46 -6.93 3.68
CA HIS A 102 1.31 -7.84 4.42
C HIS A 102 2.58 -7.13 4.89
N ILE A 103 2.84 -7.20 6.19
CA ILE A 103 4.03 -6.65 6.84
C ILE A 103 4.82 -7.80 7.47
N GLY A 104 5.96 -8.10 6.86
CA GLY A 104 6.88 -9.13 7.32
C GLY A 104 7.57 -8.81 8.65
N GLU A 105 8.12 -9.84 9.27
CA GLU A 105 8.66 -9.81 10.65
C GLU A 105 9.69 -8.69 10.91
N ASN A 106 10.58 -8.43 9.94
CA ASN A 106 11.73 -7.52 10.07
C ASN A 106 11.52 -6.17 9.38
N VAL A 107 10.32 -5.91 8.89
CA VAL A 107 9.96 -4.61 8.31
C VAL A 107 10.00 -3.55 9.41
N ARG A 108 10.33 -2.31 9.06
CA ARG A 108 10.18 -1.15 9.94
C ARG A 108 9.51 -0.02 9.18
N ILE A 109 8.40 0.47 9.72
CA ILE A 109 7.70 1.66 9.21
C ILE A 109 7.84 2.75 10.27
N LEU A 110 8.55 3.83 9.92
CA LEU A 110 8.75 4.97 10.81
C LEU A 110 7.62 6.01 10.73
N GLY A 111 6.85 5.98 9.65
CA GLY A 111 5.58 6.69 9.56
C GLY A 111 4.41 5.86 10.10
N THR A 112 3.23 6.13 9.56
CA THR A 112 1.96 5.48 9.91
C THR A 112 1.55 4.49 8.83
N LEU A 113 1.07 3.32 9.25
CA LEU A 113 0.28 2.45 8.37
C LEU A 113 -1.16 2.96 8.34
N VAL A 114 -1.61 3.48 7.20
CA VAL A 114 -2.96 4.00 6.99
C VAL A 114 -3.73 3.08 6.05
N ILE A 115 -4.87 2.58 6.52
CA ILE A 115 -5.79 1.76 5.71
C ILE A 115 -7.10 2.53 5.56
N ASN A 116 -7.41 2.94 4.33
CA ASN A 116 -8.67 3.58 3.98
C ASN A 116 -9.64 2.53 3.40
N GLY A 117 -10.79 2.36 4.03
CA GLY A 117 -11.79 1.36 3.64
C GLY A 117 -11.47 -0.06 4.10
N LEU A 118 -12.03 -1.05 3.40
CA LEU A 118 -11.91 -2.47 3.74
C LEU A 118 -10.65 -3.08 3.12
N ALA A 119 -9.87 -3.79 3.94
CA ALA A 119 -8.67 -4.50 3.52
C ALA A 119 -8.38 -5.68 4.43
N THR A 120 -7.62 -6.66 3.93
CA THR A 120 -7.04 -7.69 4.78
C THR A 120 -5.66 -7.24 5.23
N LEU A 121 -5.43 -7.21 6.55
CA LEU A 121 -4.14 -6.86 7.14
C LEU A 121 -3.51 -8.09 7.80
N GLU A 122 -2.28 -8.41 7.42
CA GLU A 122 -1.46 -9.47 7.98
C GLU A 122 -0.12 -8.88 8.43
N ILE A 123 0.20 -9.04 9.71
CA ILE A 123 1.43 -8.52 10.30
C ILE A 123 2.09 -9.67 11.05
N ASP A 124 3.27 -10.07 10.60
CA ASP A 124 4.00 -11.20 11.18
C ASP A 124 4.56 -10.84 12.57
N ASN A 125 4.90 -9.57 12.79
CA ASN A 125 5.35 -9.04 14.07
C ASN A 125 4.93 -7.58 14.25
N SER A 126 3.96 -7.31 15.12
CA SER A 126 3.39 -5.96 15.29
C SER A 126 4.32 -4.94 15.93
N ALA A 127 5.43 -5.36 16.57
CA ALA A 127 6.44 -4.45 17.10
C ALA A 127 7.20 -3.65 16.01
N SER A 128 7.05 -4.05 14.74
CA SER A 128 7.59 -3.37 13.56
C SER A 128 6.94 -2.02 13.23
N LEU A 129 5.78 -1.73 13.83
CA LEU A 129 4.93 -0.60 13.51
C LEU A 129 4.87 0.38 14.68
N LEU A 130 5.12 1.66 14.41
CA LEU A 130 4.92 2.72 15.40
C LEU A 130 3.43 3.04 15.58
N GLN A 131 2.69 3.12 14.49
CA GLN A 131 1.29 3.52 14.50
C GLN A 131 0.50 2.89 13.35
N ILE A 132 -0.75 2.51 13.62
CA ILE A 132 -1.73 2.07 12.63
C ILE A 132 -2.97 2.96 12.73
N HIS A 133 -3.48 3.41 11.59
CA HIS A 133 -4.68 4.22 11.46
C HIS A 133 -5.65 3.56 10.48
N PHE A 134 -6.88 3.31 10.92
CA PHE A 134 -7.97 2.81 10.07
C PHE A 134 -8.98 3.92 9.80
N ASN A 135 -9.12 4.31 8.53
CA ASN A 135 -10.15 5.23 8.05
C ASN A 135 -11.31 4.41 7.48
N THR A 136 -12.16 3.91 8.35
CA THR A 136 -13.38 3.19 7.98
C THR A 136 -14.60 4.05 8.32
N GLU A 137 -15.44 4.36 7.34
CA GLU A 137 -16.78 4.88 7.64
C GLU A 137 -17.61 3.74 8.25
N SER A 138 -18.23 3.99 9.40
CA SER A 138 -19.17 3.06 10.02
C SER A 138 -20.37 2.89 9.10
N LEU A 139 -20.61 1.66 8.62
CA LEU A 139 -21.88 1.30 8.00
C LEU A 139 -22.97 1.35 9.09
N GLU A 140 -23.64 2.49 9.27
CA GLU A 140 -24.92 2.50 9.95
C GLU A 140 -25.93 1.78 9.03
N TYR A 141 -26.24 0.54 9.39
CA TYR A 141 -27.32 -0.21 8.76
C TYR A 141 -28.64 0.49 9.14
N ALA A 142 -29.23 1.25 8.22
CA ALA A 142 -30.60 1.73 8.40
C ALA A 142 -31.52 0.50 8.56
N GLN A 143 -32.22 0.42 9.70
CA GLN A 143 -33.16 -0.64 10.04
C GLN A 143 -34.44 -0.58 9.21
#